data_AF-A0A0G2HWT8-F1
#
_entry.id   AF-A0A0G2HWT8-F1
#
_cell.length_a   1.000
_cell.length_b   1.000
_cell.length_c   1.000
_cell.angle_alpha   90.00
_cell.angle_beta   90.00
_cell.angle_gamma   90.00
#
_symmetry.space_group_name_H-M   'P 1'
#
loop_
_entity.id
_entity.type
_entity.pdbx_description
1 polymer ?
#
loop_
_entity_poly.entity_id
_entity_poly.type
_entity_poly.pdbx_seq_one_letter_code
_entity_poly.pdbx_strand_id
1 'polypeptide(L)'
;MWHPGENALKGRDHTIHAAVEGYVKYYRDPQLHPTRQYIGVAFNRNDSLPYPKDAPRRRKLGMVAVTRKVHEKKDAISASGIPRRIVRQAGIFDIEALEQRAWSRAKARELEEARKAAASAAASGATAAADAAAAAGETEPTPITGAKEGMAEPGAAKGKKRTRSQQRRLIHPLTFIQKRWLERRRTRTLHLNPRSYSYTETNAAIGRLASRTMYTPPWKLGGRKARFRARRARREERIKQIAANRELVKAEKEKERIAEEAKRARMLAKQRAKGQGRAQKEGAKEGGSGAEKEAENNVDA
;
A
#
# COMPACT_ATOMS: atom_id res chain seq x y z
N MET A 1 38.81 -48.15 8.98
CA MET A 1 38.64 -46.75 9.44
C MET A 1 37.53 -46.73 10.48
N TRP A 2 37.68 -45.96 11.57
CA TRP A 2 36.69 -45.85 12.64
C TRP A 2 35.64 -44.77 12.33
N HIS A 3 34.41 -44.98 12.77
CA HIS A 3 33.29 -44.05 12.61
C HIS A 3 32.88 -43.45 13.96
N PRO A 4 32.34 -42.22 13.99
CA PRO A 4 31.80 -41.64 15.22
C PRO A 4 30.55 -42.42 15.65
N GLY A 5 30.61 -43.00 16.85
CA GLY A 5 29.51 -43.69 17.51
C GLY A 5 28.80 -42.80 18.53
N GLU A 6 28.25 -43.42 19.58
CA GLU A 6 27.52 -42.72 20.64
C GLU A 6 28.38 -41.61 21.29
N ASN A 7 27.83 -40.41 21.44
CA ASN A 7 28.50 -39.24 22.05
C ASN A 7 29.90 -38.91 21.49
N ALA A 8 30.16 -39.22 20.22
CA ALA A 8 31.40 -38.87 19.53
C ALA A 8 31.13 -37.95 18.32
N LEU A 9 32.03 -37.01 18.06
CA LEU A 9 32.00 -36.10 16.92
C LEU A 9 33.16 -36.41 15.98
N LYS A 10 32.94 -36.26 14.68
CA LYS A 10 33.99 -36.37 13.67
C LYS A 10 34.36 -34.98 13.16
N GLY A 11 35.62 -34.59 13.30
CA GLY A 11 36.15 -33.33 12.81
C GLY A 11 36.28 -33.30 11.29
N ARG A 12 36.66 -32.12 10.76
CA ARG A 12 36.90 -31.92 9.32
C ARG A 12 37.90 -32.92 8.75
N ASP A 13 38.99 -33.16 9.48
CA ASP A 13 40.08 -34.06 9.09
C ASP A 13 39.85 -35.51 9.56
N HIS A 14 38.59 -35.88 9.77
CA HIS A 14 38.17 -37.21 10.20
C HIS A 14 38.63 -37.69 11.59
N THR A 15 39.31 -36.85 12.35
CA THR A 15 39.62 -37.08 13.77
C THR A 15 38.33 -37.24 14.58
N ILE A 16 38.29 -38.24 15.46
CA ILE A 16 37.14 -38.49 16.34
C ILE A 16 37.40 -37.85 17.70
N HIS A 17 36.46 -37.01 18.14
CA HIS A 17 36.49 -36.29 19.41
C HIS A 17 35.35 -36.74 20.32
N ALA A 18 35.57 -36.72 21.62
CA ALA A 18 34.51 -36.91 22.61
C ALA A 18 33.59 -35.68 22.62
N ALA A 19 32.27 -35.89 22.47
CA ALA A 19 31.28 -34.82 22.54
C ALA A 19 30.88 -34.51 23.99
N VAL A 20 31.02 -35.51 24.87
CA VAL A 20 30.63 -35.46 26.28
C VAL A 20 31.70 -36.17 27.12
N GLU A 21 31.77 -35.81 28.41
CA GLU A 21 32.61 -36.47 29.40
C GLU A 21 32.14 -37.89 29.70
N GLY A 22 33.06 -38.84 29.63
CA GLY A 22 32.80 -40.24 29.88
C GLY A 22 33.98 -41.12 29.50
N TYR A 23 33.69 -42.37 29.18
CA TYR A 23 34.68 -43.40 28.90
C TYR A 23 34.60 -43.84 27.44
N VAL A 24 35.75 -43.83 26.76
CA VAL A 24 35.84 -44.26 25.36
C VAL A 24 35.59 -45.77 25.25
N LYS A 25 34.76 -46.15 24.29
CA LYS A 25 34.43 -47.54 23.97
C LYS A 25 34.56 -47.75 22.46
N TYR A 26 35.25 -48.81 22.11
CA TYR A 26 35.36 -49.31 20.75
C TYR A 26 34.34 -50.43 20.58
N TYR A 27 33.47 -50.35 19.58
CA TYR A 27 32.42 -51.34 19.37
C TYR A 27 32.03 -51.47 17.90
N ARG A 28 31.26 -52.50 17.58
CA ARG A 28 30.61 -52.69 16.29
C ARG A 28 29.11 -52.74 16.51
N ASP A 29 28.35 -52.11 15.62
CA ASP A 29 26.90 -52.11 15.67
C ASP A 29 26.35 -52.75 14.39
N PRO A 30 26.13 -54.08 14.40
CA PRO A 30 25.63 -54.77 13.23
C PRO A 30 24.18 -54.37 12.88
N GLN A 31 23.41 -53.87 13.85
CA GLN A 31 22.02 -53.44 13.63
C GLN A 31 21.95 -52.13 12.85
N LEU A 32 22.93 -51.23 13.05
CA LEU A 32 23.01 -49.98 12.30
C LEU A 32 23.76 -50.14 10.98
N HIS A 33 24.98 -50.69 11.02
CA HIS A 33 25.81 -50.93 9.84
C HIS A 33 26.69 -52.17 10.02
N PRO A 34 26.50 -53.22 9.20
CA PRO A 34 27.11 -54.54 9.42
C PRO A 34 28.64 -54.58 9.29
N THR A 35 29.23 -53.67 8.51
CA THR A 35 30.68 -53.69 8.18
C THR A 35 31.49 -52.62 8.91
N ARG A 36 30.84 -51.73 9.68
CA ARG A 36 31.48 -50.54 10.25
C ARG A 36 31.88 -50.74 11.70
N GLN A 37 32.94 -50.03 12.09
CA GLN A 37 33.46 -50.02 13.45
C GLN A 37 33.33 -48.61 14.03
N TYR A 38 32.95 -48.51 15.29
CA TYR A 38 32.57 -47.26 15.95
C TYR A 38 33.43 -46.98 17.17
N ILE A 39 33.70 -45.70 17.39
CA ILE A 39 34.24 -45.18 18.64
C ILE A 39 33.16 -44.30 19.24
N GLY A 40 32.71 -44.65 20.44
CA GLY A 40 31.75 -43.88 21.21
C GLY A 40 32.25 -43.59 22.62
N VAL A 41 31.52 -42.74 23.33
CA VAL A 41 31.79 -42.38 24.71
C VAL A 41 30.56 -42.71 25.56
N ALA A 42 30.74 -43.59 26.53
CA ALA A 42 29.70 -43.98 27.48
C ALA A 42 29.79 -43.15 28.76
N PHE A 43 28.64 -42.88 29.40
CA PHE A 43 28.60 -42.04 30.61
C PHE A 43 29.18 -42.71 31.84
N ASN A 44 28.91 -44.00 32.01
CA ASN A 44 29.45 -44.82 33.09
C ASN A 44 30.49 -45.77 32.52
N ARG A 45 31.51 -46.09 33.32
CA ARG A 45 32.60 -46.99 32.90
C ARG A 45 32.11 -48.39 32.58
N ASN A 46 31.09 -48.85 33.30
CA ASN A 46 30.53 -50.20 33.22
C ASN A 46 29.52 -50.36 32.07
N ASP A 47 29.14 -49.27 31.41
CA ASP A 47 28.23 -49.33 30.28
C ASP A 47 28.92 -49.95 29.06
N SER A 48 28.19 -50.83 28.37
CA SER A 48 28.62 -51.43 27.11
C SER A 48 27.88 -50.79 25.95
N LEU A 49 28.61 -50.50 24.86
CA LEU A 49 28.07 -50.06 23.58
C LEU A 49 28.14 -51.23 22.59
N PRO A 50 27.17 -51.40 21.66
CA PRO A 50 26.06 -50.50 21.37
C PRO A 50 24.91 -50.61 22.38
N TYR A 51 24.19 -49.50 22.61
CA TYR A 51 22.94 -49.57 23.37
C TYR A 51 21.84 -50.25 22.55
N PRO A 52 20.95 -51.03 23.19
CA PRO A 52 19.80 -51.59 22.49
C PRO A 52 18.87 -50.46 22.00
N LYS A 53 18.33 -50.62 20.79
CA LYS A 53 17.54 -49.60 20.10
C LYS A 53 16.26 -49.19 20.84
N ASP A 54 15.69 -50.11 21.59
CA ASP A 54 14.43 -49.90 22.33
C ASP A 54 14.65 -49.29 23.72
N ALA A 55 15.91 -49.24 24.20
CA ALA A 55 16.19 -48.63 25.48
C ALA A 55 16.17 -47.09 25.40
N PRO A 56 15.76 -46.42 26.49
CA PRO A 56 15.80 -44.97 26.54
C PRO A 56 17.23 -44.46 26.39
N ARG A 57 17.39 -43.39 25.61
CA ARG A 57 18.70 -42.77 25.41
C ARG A 57 19.21 -42.19 26.72
N ARG A 58 20.36 -42.71 27.18
CA ARG A 58 21.09 -42.16 28.33
C ARG A 58 21.61 -40.77 27.96
N ARG A 59 21.37 -39.75 28.79
CA ARG A 59 21.88 -38.37 28.61
C ARG A 59 22.15 -37.76 29.98
N LYS A 60 23.24 -37.00 30.12
CA LYS A 60 23.50 -36.16 31.30
C LYS A 60 22.99 -34.74 31.07
N LEU A 61 22.49 -34.10 32.13
CA LEU A 61 21.96 -32.72 32.08
C LEU A 61 23.07 -31.70 31.77
N GLY A 62 24.26 -31.86 32.35
CA GLY A 62 25.43 -31.01 32.08
C GLY A 62 25.25 -29.54 32.50
N MET A 63 24.34 -29.25 33.43
CA MET A 63 24.07 -27.91 33.95
C MET A 63 24.07 -27.91 35.47
N VAL A 64 24.46 -26.78 36.06
CA VAL A 64 24.41 -26.54 37.50
C VAL A 64 23.31 -25.53 37.80
N ALA A 65 22.56 -25.74 38.89
CA ALA A 65 21.54 -24.81 39.32
C ALA A 65 22.19 -23.51 39.82
N VAL A 66 21.93 -22.40 39.13
CA VAL A 66 22.42 -21.07 39.51
C VAL A 66 21.21 -20.15 39.66
N THR A 67 21.20 -19.34 40.71
CA THR A 67 20.17 -18.31 40.92
C THR A 67 20.21 -17.29 39.78
N ARG A 68 19.05 -17.03 39.16
CA ARG A 68 18.94 -16.06 38.08
C ARG A 68 19.29 -14.67 38.58
N LYS A 69 20.24 -13.99 37.92
CA LYS A 69 20.56 -12.60 38.19
C LYS A 69 19.38 -11.69 37.78
N VAL A 70 18.79 -11.01 38.75
CA VAL A 70 17.79 -9.96 38.50
C VAL A 70 18.54 -8.67 38.14
N HIS A 71 18.18 -8.05 37.02
CA HIS A 71 18.79 -6.79 36.58
C HIS A 71 17.88 -5.63 36.96
N GLU A 72 18.36 -4.77 37.84
CA GLU A 72 17.68 -3.53 38.18
C GLU A 72 17.81 -2.50 37.05
N LYS A 73 16.75 -1.70 36.87
CA LYS A 73 16.74 -0.63 35.89
C LYS A 73 17.60 0.51 36.44
N LYS A 74 18.64 0.88 35.69
CA LYS A 74 19.46 2.07 36.00
C LYS A 74 18.60 3.33 35.99
N ASP A 75 18.86 4.22 36.94
CA ASP A 75 18.21 5.53 37.01
C ASP A 75 18.40 6.33 35.72
N ALA A 76 17.42 7.18 35.41
CA ALA A 76 17.48 8.06 34.25
C ALA A 76 18.59 9.11 34.38
N ILE A 77 18.98 9.43 35.61
CA ILE A 77 19.93 10.48 35.97
C ILE A 77 21.24 9.83 36.48
N SER A 78 22.38 10.42 36.18
CA SER A 78 23.68 10.02 36.74
C SER A 78 23.81 10.50 38.20
N ALA A 79 24.82 10.01 38.91
CA ALA A 79 25.14 10.53 40.24
C ALA A 79 25.41 12.04 40.26
N SER A 80 25.90 12.60 39.15
CA SER A 80 26.14 14.03 38.96
C SER A 80 24.89 14.85 38.60
N GLY A 81 23.70 14.27 38.60
CA GLY A 81 22.46 14.97 38.24
C GLY A 81 22.22 15.12 36.73
N ILE A 82 23.07 14.53 35.89
CA ILE A 82 23.02 14.67 34.43
C ILE A 82 22.19 13.53 33.80
N PRO A 83 21.31 13.77 32.82
CA PRO A 83 20.57 12.70 32.14
C PRO A 83 21.50 11.68 31.46
N ARG A 84 21.31 10.38 31.73
CA ARG A 84 22.13 9.33 31.10
C ARG A 84 21.82 9.14 29.61
N ARG A 85 20.63 9.58 29.18
CA ARG A 85 20.13 9.41 27.83
C ARG A 85 19.25 10.59 27.43
N ILE A 86 19.63 11.27 26.35
CA ILE A 86 18.84 12.33 25.71
C ILE A 86 18.32 11.77 24.38
N VAL A 87 17.01 11.82 24.18
CA VAL A 87 16.39 11.41 22.92
C VAL A 87 15.99 12.66 22.14
N ARG A 88 16.60 12.85 20.97
CA ARG A 88 16.26 13.90 20.02
C ARG A 88 15.40 13.31 18.92
N GLN A 89 14.17 13.80 18.81
CA GLN A 89 13.25 13.45 17.75
C GLN A 89 13.38 14.51 16.66
N ALA A 90 13.93 14.17 15.49
CA ALA A 90 13.88 15.12 14.37
C ALA A 90 12.44 15.12 13.84
N GLY A 91 11.69 16.18 14.16
CA GLY A 91 10.31 16.34 13.74
C GLY A 91 10.18 16.27 12.22
N ILE A 92 9.19 15.52 11.74
CA ILE A 92 8.41 15.99 10.60
C ILE A 92 7.28 16.76 11.27
N PHE A 93 7.46 18.05 11.40
CA PHE A 93 6.30 18.89 11.67
C PHE A 93 5.59 18.98 10.32
N ASP A 94 4.47 18.26 10.15
CA ASP A 94 3.44 18.79 9.26
C ASP A 94 3.11 20.15 9.87
N ILE A 95 3.63 21.21 9.26
CA ILE A 95 3.45 22.59 9.74
C ILE A 95 1.93 22.81 9.92
N GLU A 96 1.12 22.33 8.98
CA GLU A 96 -0.35 22.30 9.06
C GLU A 96 -0.90 21.56 10.29
N ALA A 97 -0.37 20.39 10.65
CA ALA A 97 -0.86 19.65 11.83
C ALA A 97 -0.45 20.31 13.15
N LEU A 98 0.66 21.05 13.15
CA LEU A 98 1.13 21.83 14.29
C LEU A 98 0.35 23.14 14.41
N GLU A 99 0.08 23.81 13.30
CA GLU A 99 -0.82 24.96 13.20
C GLU A 99 -2.24 24.59 13.61
N GLN A 100 -2.76 23.44 13.17
CA GLN A 100 -4.07 22.92 13.61
C GLN A 100 -4.08 22.57 15.10
N ARG A 101 -2.98 22.03 15.66
CA ARG A 101 -2.85 21.78 17.11
C ARG A 101 -2.72 23.07 17.92
N ALA A 102 -2.02 24.07 17.40
CA ALA A 102 -1.88 25.37 18.04
C ALA A 102 -3.20 26.15 17.97
N TRP A 103 -3.87 26.14 16.81
CA TRP A 103 -5.19 26.71 16.57
C TRP A 103 -6.26 26.04 17.43
N SER A 104 -6.29 24.71 17.53
CA SER A 104 -7.23 24.02 18.43
C SER A 104 -6.98 24.32 19.91
N ARG A 105 -5.73 24.54 20.33
CA ARG A 105 -5.41 25.00 21.69
C ARG A 105 -5.83 26.45 21.92
N ALA A 106 -5.61 27.34 20.96
CA ALA A 106 -6.06 28.73 21.03
C ALA A 106 -7.60 28.81 21.07
N LYS A 107 -8.28 28.05 20.20
CA LYS A 107 -9.74 27.93 20.19
C LYS A 107 -10.32 27.31 21.46
N ALA A 108 -9.62 26.35 22.06
CA ALA A 108 -9.99 25.79 23.36
C ALA A 108 -9.85 26.83 24.48
N ARG A 109 -8.82 27.69 24.44
CA ARG A 109 -8.66 28.81 25.38
C ARG A 109 -9.75 29.86 25.17
N GLU A 110 -10.05 30.25 23.94
CA GLU A 110 -11.16 31.16 23.62
C GLU A 110 -12.49 30.60 24.13
N LEU A 111 -12.76 29.29 23.96
CA LEU A 111 -13.97 28.65 24.49
C LEU A 111 -13.99 28.61 26.02
N GLU A 112 -12.86 28.41 26.69
CA GLU A 112 -12.79 28.49 28.15
C GLU A 112 -12.95 29.92 28.68
N GLU A 113 -12.37 30.91 28.00
CA GLU A 113 -12.53 32.32 28.32
C GLU A 113 -13.98 32.77 28.07
N ALA A 114 -14.59 32.34 26.97
CA ALA A 114 -16.01 32.55 26.71
C ALA A 114 -16.90 31.86 27.75
N ARG A 115 -16.56 30.64 28.21
CA ARG A 115 -17.25 29.98 29.31
C ARG A 115 -17.08 30.71 30.64
N LYS A 116 -15.88 31.23 30.92
CA LYS A 116 -15.63 32.04 32.12
C LYS A 116 -16.34 33.39 32.06
N ALA A 117 -16.39 34.02 30.90
CA ALA A 117 -17.13 35.26 30.65
C ALA A 117 -18.65 35.04 30.74
N ALA A 118 -19.16 33.92 30.21
CA ALA A 118 -20.55 33.53 30.38
C ALA A 118 -20.88 33.17 31.84
N ALA A 119 -19.97 32.51 32.55
CA ALA A 119 -20.12 32.23 33.98
C ALA A 119 -20.06 33.52 34.82
N SER A 120 -19.22 34.49 34.48
CA SER A 120 -19.19 35.80 35.14
C SER A 120 -20.41 36.65 34.79
N ALA A 121 -20.90 36.57 33.55
CA ALA A 121 -22.14 37.22 33.12
C ALA A 121 -23.39 36.55 33.72
N ALA A 122 -23.37 35.24 33.98
CA ALA A 122 -24.41 34.55 34.74
C ALA A 122 -24.33 34.87 36.23
N ALA A 123 -23.13 35.09 36.78
CA ALA A 123 -22.94 35.53 38.16
C ALA A 123 -23.40 36.99 38.36
N SER A 124 -23.15 37.90 37.39
CA SER A 124 -23.67 39.27 37.42
C SER A 124 -25.13 39.37 36.97
N GLY A 125 -25.56 38.44 36.12
CA GLY A 125 -26.96 38.24 35.74
C GLY A 125 -27.80 37.67 36.87
N ALA A 126 -27.23 36.85 37.77
CA ALA A 126 -27.91 36.39 38.98
C ALA A 126 -28.16 37.54 39.98
N THR A 127 -27.35 38.60 39.95
CA THR A 127 -27.62 39.84 40.69
C THR A 127 -28.60 40.80 39.99
N ALA A 128 -28.92 40.58 38.71
CA ALA A 128 -29.90 41.39 37.97
C ALA A 128 -31.23 40.65 37.67
N ALA A 129 -31.22 39.31 37.64
CA ALA A 129 -32.38 38.44 37.44
C ALA A 129 -33.07 38.06 38.76
N ALA A 130 -32.42 38.29 39.91
CA ALA A 130 -33.10 38.25 41.21
C ALA A 130 -34.10 39.39 41.40
N ASP A 131 -33.97 40.50 40.65
CA ASP A 131 -34.88 41.65 40.70
C ASP A 131 -35.86 41.75 39.50
N ALA A 132 -35.78 40.86 38.50
CA ALA A 132 -36.59 40.96 37.27
C ALA A 132 -37.41 39.71 36.90
N ALA A 133 -37.40 38.64 37.71
CA ALA A 133 -38.15 37.40 37.43
C ALA A 133 -39.42 37.24 38.28
N ALA A 134 -40.16 38.34 38.50
CA ALA A 134 -41.49 38.35 39.12
C ALA A 134 -42.63 38.71 38.13
N ALA A 135 -42.41 38.63 36.81
CA ALA A 135 -43.47 38.90 35.84
C ALA A 135 -43.33 38.07 34.55
N ALA A 136 -44.40 37.34 34.22
CA ALA A 136 -44.70 36.61 32.98
C ALA A 136 -43.82 35.37 32.70
N GLY A 137 -44.32 34.18 32.38
CA GLY A 137 -45.62 33.79 31.82
C GLY A 137 -45.38 33.00 30.54
N GLU A 138 -45.61 31.67 30.59
CA GLU A 138 -45.82 30.73 29.46
C GLU A 138 -44.60 30.54 28.51
N THR A 139 -44.35 29.47 27.75
CA THR A 139 -45.10 28.38 27.08
C THR A 139 -44.07 27.31 26.66
N GLU A 140 -44.47 26.04 26.60
CA GLU A 140 -43.69 24.98 25.92
C GLU A 140 -43.84 25.06 24.39
N PRO A 141 -42.78 24.76 23.60
CA PRO A 141 -42.94 24.39 22.20
C PRO A 141 -42.67 22.89 21.94
N THR A 142 -43.71 22.26 21.41
CA THR A 142 -43.81 20.94 20.76
C THR A 142 -42.76 20.63 19.67
N PRO A 143 -42.44 19.35 19.42
CA PRO A 143 -41.52 18.93 18.36
C PRO A 143 -42.20 18.87 16.97
N ILE A 144 -41.56 19.46 15.96
CA ILE A 144 -42.01 19.44 14.57
C ILE A 144 -41.59 18.14 13.89
N THR A 145 -42.61 17.43 13.41
CA THR A 145 -42.58 16.28 12.51
C THR A 145 -42.24 16.65 11.07
N GLY A 146 -41.60 15.72 10.34
CA GLY A 146 -41.87 15.49 8.91
C GLY A 146 -40.78 15.90 7.93
N ALA A 147 -39.97 14.93 7.49
CA ALA A 147 -39.22 15.03 6.23
C ALA A 147 -39.67 13.91 5.29
N LYS A 148 -40.35 14.33 4.21
CA LYS A 148 -40.89 13.50 3.14
C LYS A 148 -39.78 12.84 2.32
N GLU A 149 -40.06 11.63 1.88
CA GLU A 149 -39.30 10.84 0.92
C GLU A 149 -39.15 11.58 -0.42
N GLY A 150 -37.90 11.83 -0.81
CA GLY A 150 -37.53 12.40 -2.11
C GLY A 150 -37.17 11.32 -3.11
N MET A 151 -37.88 11.35 -4.24
CA MET A 151 -37.69 10.56 -5.45
C MET A 151 -36.23 10.57 -5.95
N ALA A 152 -35.74 9.41 -6.40
CA ALA A 152 -34.39 9.23 -6.93
C ALA A 152 -34.34 9.41 -8.46
N GLU A 153 -33.52 10.32 -8.95
CA GLU A 153 -33.17 10.45 -10.37
C GLU A 153 -32.23 9.34 -10.87
N PRO A 154 -32.39 8.85 -12.11
CA PRO A 154 -31.54 7.82 -12.70
C PRO A 154 -30.34 8.46 -13.42
N GLY A 155 -29.26 8.75 -12.70
CA GLY A 155 -28.16 9.52 -13.29
C GLY A 155 -26.79 9.38 -12.62
N ALA A 156 -26.42 8.19 -12.14
CA ALA A 156 -25.02 7.94 -11.75
C ALA A 156 -24.67 6.48 -11.94
N ALA A 157 -23.87 6.19 -12.97
CA ALA A 157 -23.19 4.91 -13.11
C ALA A 157 -22.40 4.64 -11.82
N LYS A 158 -22.94 3.78 -10.95
CA LYS A 158 -22.31 3.32 -9.72
C LYS A 158 -20.98 2.66 -10.09
N GLY A 159 -19.88 3.41 -9.95
CA GLY A 159 -18.54 2.85 -9.99
C GLY A 159 -18.51 1.62 -9.09
N LYS A 160 -18.18 0.45 -9.66
CA LYS A 160 -18.21 -0.84 -8.97
C LYS A 160 -17.63 -0.68 -7.56
N LYS A 161 -18.49 -0.85 -6.53
CA LYS A 161 -18.08 -0.77 -5.12
C LYS A 161 -16.88 -1.69 -4.93
N ARG A 162 -15.72 -1.10 -4.63
CA ARG A 162 -14.47 -1.84 -4.41
C ARG A 162 -14.71 -2.88 -3.33
N THR A 163 -14.25 -4.11 -3.56
CA THR A 163 -14.45 -5.20 -2.59
C THR A 163 -13.86 -4.83 -1.22
N ARG A 164 -14.41 -5.37 -0.13
CA ARG A 164 -13.98 -5.09 1.25
C ARG A 164 -12.46 -5.30 1.46
N SER A 165 -11.84 -6.20 0.68
CA SER A 165 -10.38 -6.41 0.65
C SER A 165 -9.60 -5.31 -0.07
N GLN A 166 -10.17 -4.65 -1.08
CA GLN A 166 -9.61 -3.47 -1.73
C GLN A 166 -9.77 -2.21 -0.86
N GLN A 167 -10.86 -2.09 -0.10
CA GLN A 167 -11.07 -1.01 0.87
C GLN A 167 -10.10 -1.11 2.06
N ARG A 168 -9.89 -2.31 2.63
CA ARG A 168 -8.89 -2.54 3.70
C ARG A 168 -7.44 -2.30 3.28
N ARG A 169 -7.13 -2.37 1.99
CA ARG A 169 -5.79 -2.05 1.44
C ARG A 169 -5.54 -0.55 1.33
N LEU A 170 -6.59 0.27 1.31
CA LEU A 170 -6.49 1.70 1.03
C LEU A 170 -6.15 2.54 2.26
N ILE A 171 -6.33 2.01 3.48
CA ILE A 171 -6.01 2.72 4.72
C ILE A 171 -4.75 2.13 5.36
N HIS A 172 -3.62 2.68 4.89
CA HIS A 172 -2.41 3.01 5.63
C HIS A 172 -1.48 1.93 6.28
N PRO A 173 -1.31 0.67 5.82
CA PRO A 173 -0.20 -0.15 6.32
C PRO A 173 1.17 0.37 5.83
N LEU A 174 1.31 0.68 4.54
CA LEU A 174 2.61 1.07 3.96
C LEU A 174 3.04 2.48 4.36
N THR A 175 2.11 3.42 4.37
CA THR A 175 2.34 4.80 4.82
C THR A 175 2.64 4.87 6.31
N PHE A 176 1.95 4.09 7.15
CA PHE A 176 2.31 3.92 8.57
C PHE A 176 3.70 3.32 8.74
N ILE A 177 4.02 2.28 7.97
CA ILE A 177 5.37 1.69 7.96
C ILE A 177 6.40 2.75 7.54
N GLN A 178 6.20 3.46 6.44
CA GLN A 178 7.10 4.53 5.97
C GLN A 178 7.29 5.62 7.03
N LYS A 179 6.21 6.11 7.64
CA LYS A 179 6.24 7.10 8.72
C LYS A 179 7.08 6.59 9.89
N ARG A 180 6.82 5.38 10.37
CA ARG A 180 7.57 4.74 11.48
C ARG A 180 9.05 4.53 11.15
N TRP A 181 9.35 4.17 9.90
CA TRP A 181 10.72 4.01 9.41
C TRP A 181 11.46 5.35 9.37
N LEU A 182 10.79 6.41 8.92
CA LEU A 182 11.32 7.75 8.85
C LEU A 182 11.56 8.34 10.25
N GLU A 183 10.59 8.17 11.16
CA GLU A 183 10.72 8.50 12.57
C GLU A 183 11.94 7.80 13.16
N ARG A 184 12.06 6.46 13.03
CA ARG A 184 13.21 5.70 13.54
C ARG A 184 14.55 6.21 13.02
N ARG A 185 14.68 6.50 11.72
CA ARG A 185 15.96 6.98 11.14
C ARG A 185 16.35 8.38 11.61
N ARG A 186 15.35 9.16 12.04
CA ARG A 186 15.52 10.53 12.53
C ARG A 186 15.69 10.62 14.03
N THR A 187 15.21 9.61 14.78
CA THR A 187 15.39 9.55 16.23
C THR A 187 16.87 9.35 16.55
N ARG A 188 17.48 10.35 17.18
CA ARG A 188 18.88 10.32 17.63
C ARG A 188 18.90 10.15 19.14
N THR A 189 19.54 9.08 19.62
CA THR A 189 19.63 8.80 21.06
C THR A 189 21.06 9.02 21.51
N LEU A 190 21.28 10.11 22.24
CA LEU A 190 22.57 10.46 22.81
C LEU A 190 22.70 9.82 24.18
N HIS A 191 23.81 9.12 24.40
CA HIS A 191 24.17 8.55 25.68
C HIS A 191 25.25 9.40 26.32
N LEU A 192 25.15 9.58 27.64
CA LEU A 192 26.18 10.24 28.43
C LEU A 192 27.39 9.30 28.54
N ASN A 193 28.56 9.79 28.14
CA ASN A 193 29.82 9.14 28.44
C ASN A 193 30.21 9.47 29.90
N PRO A 194 30.25 8.47 30.81
CA PRO A 194 30.52 8.73 32.23
C PRO A 194 31.95 9.22 32.49
N ARG A 195 32.89 9.04 31.55
CA ARG A 195 34.30 9.44 31.73
C ARG A 195 34.55 10.92 31.40
N SER A 196 33.97 11.40 30.30
CA SER A 196 34.23 12.74 29.75
C SER A 196 33.03 13.68 29.81
N TYR A 197 31.91 13.23 30.39
CA TYR A 197 30.63 13.95 30.45
C TYR A 197 30.12 14.46 29.09
N SER A 198 30.58 13.86 27.99
CA SER A 198 30.14 14.20 26.64
C SER A 198 28.97 13.31 26.18
N TYR A 199 28.17 13.83 25.26
CA TYR A 199 27.04 13.12 24.67
C TYR A 199 27.34 12.65 23.27
N THR A 200 27.19 11.35 23.01
CA THR A 200 27.37 10.77 21.68
C THR A 200 26.33 9.70 21.39
N GLU A 201 26.05 9.46 20.10
CA GLU A 201 25.29 8.29 19.69
C GLU A 201 26.20 7.07 19.67
N THR A 202 25.72 5.94 20.21
CA THR A 202 26.49 4.69 20.11
C THR A 202 26.48 4.20 18.66
N ASN A 203 27.64 3.76 18.14
CA ASN A 203 27.76 3.20 16.79
C ASN A 203 26.76 2.05 16.54
N ALA A 204 26.48 1.24 17.59
CA ALA A 204 25.49 0.17 17.53
C ALA A 204 24.05 0.70 17.37
N ALA A 205 23.69 1.83 18.01
CA ALA A 205 22.39 2.46 17.80
C ALA A 205 22.28 3.07 16.39
N ILE A 206 23.35 3.75 15.92
CA ILE A 206 23.42 4.31 14.56
C ILE A 206 23.19 3.22 13.51
N GLY A 207 23.89 2.08 13.63
CA GLY A 207 23.71 0.94 12.71
C GLY A 207 22.30 0.35 12.71
N ARG A 208 21.60 0.40 13.86
CA ARG A 208 20.21 -0.08 14.01
C ARG A 208 19.14 0.89 13.50
N LEU A 209 19.51 2.11 13.09
CA LEU A 209 18.59 3.05 12.44
C LEU A 209 18.11 2.52 11.08
N ALA A 210 19.00 1.83 10.35
CA ALA A 210 18.76 1.35 9.00
C ALA A 210 17.97 0.03 8.92
N SER A 211 18.05 -0.85 9.93
CA SER A 211 17.26 -2.07 10.02
C SER A 211 17.30 -2.67 11.42
N ARG A 212 16.40 -3.63 11.69
CA ARG A 212 16.53 -4.47 12.88
C ARG A 212 17.68 -5.44 12.68
N THR A 213 18.48 -5.64 13.73
CA THR A 213 19.55 -6.65 13.82
C THR A 213 19.03 -7.99 13.27
N MET A 214 19.69 -8.53 12.24
CA MET A 214 19.37 -9.73 11.43
C MET A 214 18.80 -9.52 10.02
N TYR A 215 18.37 -8.31 9.62
CA TYR A 215 17.95 -8.07 8.23
C TYR A 215 18.91 -7.12 7.52
N THR A 216 19.59 -7.61 6.47
CA THR A 216 20.43 -6.81 5.58
C THR A 216 19.59 -6.22 4.44
N PRO A 217 19.34 -4.91 4.39
CA PRO A 217 18.72 -4.26 3.24
C PRO A 217 19.68 -4.21 2.04
N PRO A 218 19.19 -4.17 0.79
CA PRO A 218 17.79 -4.12 0.38
C PRO A 218 17.17 -5.51 0.10
N TRP A 219 15.99 -5.77 0.64
CA TRP A 219 15.16 -6.91 0.22
C TRP A 219 14.43 -6.60 -1.10
N LYS A 220 14.09 -7.64 -1.87
CA LYS A 220 13.25 -7.47 -3.07
C LYS A 220 11.86 -6.96 -2.65
N LEU A 221 11.58 -5.69 -2.89
CA LEU A 221 10.24 -5.14 -2.70
C LEU A 221 9.29 -5.66 -3.78
N GLY A 222 8.10 -6.09 -3.36
CA GLY A 222 7.04 -6.52 -4.25
C GLY A 222 6.99 -8.03 -4.46
N GLY A 223 5.78 -8.60 -4.38
CA GLY A 223 5.56 -10.03 -4.61
C GLY A 223 5.67 -10.41 -6.08
N ARG A 224 6.21 -11.59 -6.37
CA ARG A 224 6.29 -12.16 -7.74
C ARG A 224 4.92 -12.14 -8.44
N LYS A 225 3.85 -12.51 -7.72
CA LYS A 225 2.46 -12.47 -8.23
C LYS A 225 1.98 -11.06 -8.59
N ALA A 226 2.39 -10.03 -7.85
CA ALA A 226 2.02 -8.64 -8.17
C ALA A 226 2.66 -8.19 -9.49
N ARG A 227 3.91 -8.59 -9.76
CA ARG A 227 4.59 -8.32 -11.02
C ARG A 227 3.88 -8.98 -12.20
N PHE A 228 3.44 -10.23 -12.07
CA PHE A 228 2.68 -10.91 -13.11
C PHE A 228 1.32 -10.24 -13.38
N ARG A 229 0.60 -9.84 -12.33
CA ARG A 229 -0.66 -9.08 -12.48
C ARG A 229 -0.45 -7.75 -13.20
N ALA A 230 0.57 -6.99 -12.82
CA ALA A 230 0.89 -5.72 -13.47
C ALA A 230 1.28 -5.90 -14.95
N ARG A 231 2.05 -6.95 -15.27
CA ARG A 231 2.39 -7.28 -16.67
C ARG A 231 1.15 -7.61 -17.51
N ARG A 232 0.22 -8.39 -16.95
CA ARG A 232 -1.03 -8.74 -17.63
C ARG A 232 -1.89 -7.50 -17.89
N ALA A 233 -2.08 -6.66 -16.87
CA ALA A 233 -2.85 -5.42 -16.99
C ALA A 233 -2.30 -4.50 -18.09
N ARG A 234 -0.97 -4.27 -18.11
CA ARG A 234 -0.32 -3.45 -19.17
C ARG A 234 -0.50 -4.05 -20.57
N ARG A 235 -0.48 -5.38 -20.69
CA ARG A 235 -0.70 -6.06 -21.98
C ARG A 235 -2.14 -5.90 -22.45
N GLU A 236 -3.10 -6.08 -21.56
CA GLU A 236 -4.52 -5.91 -21.85
C GLU A 236 -4.85 -4.46 -22.22
N GLU A 237 -4.28 -3.48 -21.51
CA GLU A 237 -4.38 -2.04 -21.84
C GLU A 237 -3.81 -1.75 -23.24
N ARG A 238 -2.64 -2.30 -23.57
CA ARG A 238 -2.04 -2.13 -24.90
C ARG A 238 -2.90 -2.71 -26.02
N ILE A 239 -3.47 -3.90 -25.80
CA ILE A 239 -4.36 -4.53 -26.78
C ILE A 239 -5.62 -3.69 -26.99
N LYS A 240 -6.21 -3.16 -25.91
CA LYS A 240 -7.36 -2.25 -25.97
C LYS A 240 -7.05 -0.97 -26.73
N GLN A 241 -5.88 -0.36 -26.49
CA GLN A 241 -5.43 0.83 -27.21
C GLN A 241 -5.27 0.54 -28.71
N ILE A 242 -4.68 -0.60 -29.07
CA ILE A 242 -4.53 -1.00 -30.48
C ILE A 242 -5.90 -1.21 -31.14
N ALA A 243 -6.84 -1.86 -30.44
CA ALA A 243 -8.20 -2.07 -30.94
C ALA A 243 -8.92 -0.73 -31.16
N ALA A 244 -8.89 0.17 -30.18
CA ALA A 244 -9.49 1.51 -30.29
C ALA A 244 -8.87 2.33 -31.42
N ASN A 245 -7.54 2.32 -31.56
CA ASN A 245 -6.86 3.00 -32.67
C ASN A 245 -7.26 2.43 -34.04
N ARG A 246 -7.44 1.09 -34.14
CA ARG A 246 -7.91 0.45 -35.37
C ARG A 246 -9.35 0.83 -35.71
N GLU A 247 -10.22 0.94 -34.72
CA GLU A 247 -11.60 1.39 -34.92
C GLU A 247 -11.65 2.85 -35.37
N LEU A 248 -10.82 3.73 -34.79
CA LEU A 248 -10.70 5.13 -35.23
C LEU A 248 -10.26 5.24 -36.68
N VAL A 249 -9.20 4.51 -37.08
CA VAL A 249 -8.72 4.51 -38.48
C VAL A 249 -9.79 3.98 -39.45
N LYS A 250 -10.56 2.96 -39.06
CA LYS A 250 -11.68 2.46 -39.89
C LYS A 250 -12.77 3.51 -40.04
N ALA A 251 -13.16 4.17 -38.95
CA ALA A 251 -14.17 5.22 -38.98
C ALA A 251 -13.73 6.43 -39.82
N GLU A 252 -12.44 6.79 -39.80
CA GLU A 252 -11.89 7.83 -40.67
C GLU A 252 -11.97 7.42 -42.15
N LYS A 253 -11.56 6.21 -42.51
CA LYS A 253 -11.67 5.70 -43.89
C LYS A 253 -13.12 5.61 -44.38
N GLU A 254 -14.05 5.21 -43.53
CA GLU A 254 -15.48 5.20 -43.86
C GLU A 254 -16.02 6.61 -44.10
N LYS A 255 -15.62 7.59 -43.28
CA LYS A 255 -15.97 9.01 -43.51
C LYS A 255 -15.40 9.53 -44.82
N GLU A 256 -14.15 9.19 -45.14
CA GLU A 256 -13.54 9.54 -46.43
C GLU A 256 -14.31 8.91 -47.59
N ARG A 257 -14.67 7.64 -47.50
CA ARG A 257 -15.48 6.95 -48.52
C ARG A 257 -16.85 7.59 -48.71
N ILE A 258 -17.55 7.90 -47.62
CA ILE A 258 -18.85 8.59 -47.66
C ILE A 258 -18.69 9.98 -48.28
N ALA A 259 -17.62 10.71 -47.96
CA ALA A 259 -17.34 12.01 -48.55
C ALA A 259 -17.02 11.92 -50.05
N GLU A 260 -16.30 10.89 -50.50
CA GLU A 260 -16.05 10.63 -51.92
C GLU A 260 -17.31 10.22 -52.67
N GLU A 261 -18.13 9.33 -52.09
CA GLU A 261 -19.44 8.95 -52.65
C GLU A 261 -20.37 10.17 -52.75
N ALA A 262 -20.39 11.05 -51.74
CA ALA A 262 -21.13 12.31 -51.78
C ALA A 262 -20.59 13.28 -52.86
N LYS A 263 -19.27 13.37 -53.06
CA LYS A 263 -18.66 14.14 -54.15
C LYS A 263 -19.05 13.57 -55.52
N ARG A 264 -19.02 12.25 -55.69
CA ARG A 264 -19.46 11.57 -56.93
C ARG A 264 -20.94 11.81 -57.20
N ALA A 265 -21.80 11.72 -56.17
CA ALA A 265 -23.22 12.02 -56.27
C ALA A 265 -23.47 13.49 -56.69
N ARG A 266 -22.74 14.45 -56.11
CA ARG A 266 -22.78 15.87 -56.52
C ARG A 266 -22.35 16.07 -57.97
N MET A 267 -21.30 15.38 -58.42
CA MET A 267 -20.84 15.45 -59.82
C MET A 267 -21.87 14.88 -60.78
N LEU A 268 -22.47 13.73 -60.46
CA LEU A 268 -23.56 13.14 -61.26
C LEU A 268 -24.80 14.04 -61.27
N ALA A 269 -25.17 14.65 -60.15
CA ALA A 269 -26.26 15.63 -60.09
C ALA A 269 -25.97 16.86 -60.97
N LYS A 270 -24.73 17.37 -60.95
CA LYS A 270 -24.28 18.47 -61.83
C LYS A 270 -24.30 18.08 -63.30
N GLN A 271 -23.90 16.85 -63.64
CA GLN A 271 -24.00 16.32 -65.01
C GLN A 271 -25.45 16.18 -65.46
N ARG A 272 -26.34 15.66 -64.61
CA ARG A 272 -27.79 15.57 -64.87
C ARG A 272 -28.40 16.96 -65.10
N ALA A 273 -28.06 17.95 -64.25
CA ALA A 273 -28.51 19.33 -64.42
C ALA A 273 -27.98 19.97 -65.72
N LYS A 274 -26.72 19.71 -66.09
CA LYS A 274 -26.14 20.17 -67.37
C LYS A 274 -26.77 19.48 -68.59
N GLY A 275 -27.14 18.21 -68.47
CA GLY A 275 -27.88 17.46 -69.48
C GLY A 275 -29.29 17.98 -69.66
N GLN A 276 -30.01 18.28 -68.58
CA GLN A 276 -31.33 18.94 -68.63
C GLN A 276 -31.24 20.35 -69.25
N GLY A 277 -30.20 21.12 -68.91
CA GLY A 277 -29.95 22.41 -69.56
C GLY A 277 -29.59 22.30 -71.05
N ARG A 278 -28.97 21.20 -71.51
CA ARG A 278 -28.77 20.92 -72.93
C ARG A 278 -30.04 20.46 -73.63
N ALA A 279 -30.83 19.58 -73.02
CA ALA A 279 -32.12 19.14 -73.56
C ALA A 279 -33.11 20.31 -73.69
N GLN A 280 -33.13 21.25 -72.74
CA GLN A 280 -33.90 22.50 -72.86
C GLN A 280 -33.37 23.41 -73.99
N LYS A 281 -32.04 23.42 -74.22
CA LYS A 281 -31.40 24.23 -75.27
C LYS A 281 -31.53 23.61 -76.67
N GLU A 282 -31.57 22.27 -76.77
CA GLU A 282 -31.84 21.51 -78.00
C GLU A 282 -33.32 21.53 -78.34
N GLY A 283 -34.23 21.40 -77.36
CA GLY A 283 -35.66 21.62 -77.56
C GLY A 283 -35.98 23.05 -78.03
N ALA A 284 -35.22 24.06 -77.57
CA ALA A 284 -35.32 25.43 -78.09
C ALA A 284 -34.68 25.64 -79.48
N LYS A 285 -33.84 24.71 -79.96
CA LYS A 285 -33.16 24.78 -81.27
C LYS A 285 -33.88 23.96 -82.34
N GLU A 286 -34.44 22.80 -81.99
CA GLU A 286 -35.30 21.98 -82.86
C GLU A 286 -36.68 22.61 -83.05
N GLY A 287 -37.18 23.40 -82.09
CA GLY A 287 -38.34 24.26 -82.29
C GLY A 287 -38.12 25.42 -83.28
N GLY A 288 -36.88 25.69 -83.70
CA GLY A 288 -36.53 26.77 -84.62
C GLY A 288 -36.28 26.35 -86.07
N SER A 289 -36.03 25.06 -86.34
CA SER A 289 -35.68 24.58 -87.70
C SER A 289 -36.73 23.67 -88.34
N GLY A 290 -37.84 23.40 -87.66
CA GLY A 290 -38.97 22.60 -88.16
C GLY A 290 -40.15 23.41 -88.71
N ALA A 291 -40.11 24.75 -88.67
CA ALA A 291 -41.24 25.60 -89.02
C ALA A 291 -41.17 26.26 -90.41
N GLU A 292 -40.12 26.03 -91.21
CA GLU A 292 -39.92 26.71 -92.51
C GLU A 292 -39.95 25.80 -93.75
N LYS A 293 -40.23 24.49 -93.62
CA LYS A 293 -40.23 23.56 -94.76
C LYS A 293 -41.55 22.84 -95.05
N GLU A 294 -42.67 23.30 -94.48
CA GLU A 294 -44.02 22.80 -94.79
C GLU A 294 -44.95 23.89 -95.40
N ALA A 295 -44.38 24.90 -96.07
CA ALA A 295 -45.16 25.96 -96.74
C ALA A 295 -44.97 26.06 -98.27
N GLU A 296 -44.09 25.28 -98.88
CA GLU A 296 -43.87 25.27 -100.33
C GLU A 296 -43.88 23.83 -100.84
N ASN A 297 -45.07 23.29 -101.08
CA ASN A 297 -45.39 22.34 -102.16
C ASN A 297 -46.86 21.94 -102.06
N ASN A 298 -47.71 22.93 -102.37
CA ASN A 298 -49.07 22.69 -102.86
C ASN A 298 -49.46 23.84 -103.79
N VAL A 299 -48.83 23.89 -104.98
CA VAL A 299 -49.38 24.45 -106.23
C VAL A 299 -48.78 23.66 -107.40
N ASP A 300 -49.48 22.59 -107.74
CA ASP A 300 -49.79 22.00 -109.05
C ASP A 300 -48.75 21.82 -110.19
N ALA A 301 -48.73 20.55 -110.67
CA ALA A 301 -48.09 19.93 -111.85
C ALA A 301 -46.85 19.06 -111.58
#